data_AF-A0A1W9J7C9-F1
#
_entry.id   AF-A0A1W9J7C9-F1
#
_cell.length_a   1.000
_cell.length_b   1.000
_cell.length_c   1.000
_cell.angle_alpha   90.00
_cell.angle_beta   90.00
_cell.angle_gamma   90.00
#
_symmetry.space_group_name_H-M   'P 1'
#
loop_
_entity.id
_entity.type
_entity.pdbx_description
1 polymer ?
#
loop_
_entity_poly.entity_id
_entity_poly.type
_entity_poly.pdbx_seq_one_letter_code
_entity_poly.pdbx_strand_id
1 'polypeptide(L)'
;MGSCCIQTIIWLCCVGIVLSAVGLQVADLDKFKASEKIEKLLDLIHISELEAESDALTQKYIDEYKQEVAGYIKAAFPDAAGETKRKIDAHVEVFWEDLRTSMGEIGTIGDHLKDAYAESFSEDELDGVIAYYSTPVGAKDAKMKKRVAIEYNRLWMDRFTSQYQSRVEALFKTLAKMAKEIGKQGA
;
A
#
# COMPACT_ATOMS: atom_id res chain seq x y z
N MET A 1 7.03 -15.04 -22.79
CA MET A 1 7.47 -13.64 -22.67
C MET A 1 6.61 -13.00 -21.59
N GLY A 2 7.22 -12.49 -20.52
CA GLY A 2 6.48 -12.01 -19.33
C GLY A 2 7.31 -11.87 -18.06
N SER A 3 8.64 -12.06 -18.14
CA SER A 3 9.57 -11.69 -17.08
C SER A 3 10.14 -10.32 -17.42
N CYS A 4 9.52 -9.25 -16.92
CA CYS A 4 10.06 -7.89 -17.03
C CYS A 4 9.52 -6.86 -16.01
N CYS A 5 8.50 -7.19 -15.20
CA CYS A 5 7.86 -6.19 -14.33
C CYS A 5 8.28 -6.22 -12.85
N ILE A 6 9.20 -7.11 -12.44
CA ILE A 6 9.68 -7.18 -11.04
C ILE A 6 11.08 -6.54 -10.90
N GLN A 7 11.76 -6.21 -12.01
CA GLN A 7 13.14 -5.73 -12.01
C GLN A 7 13.30 -4.24 -11.62
N THR A 8 12.21 -3.48 -11.47
CA THR A 8 12.26 -2.03 -11.24
C THR A 8 12.19 -1.63 -9.76
N ILE A 9 12.03 -2.57 -8.84
CA ILE A 9 12.04 -2.34 -7.37
C ILE A 9 13.49 -2.35 -6.82
N ILE A 10 14.50 -2.49 -7.68
CA ILE A 10 15.92 -2.56 -7.32
C ILE A 10 16.56 -1.16 -7.10
N TRP A 11 15.86 -0.07 -7.41
CA TRP A 11 16.46 1.27 -7.39
C TRP A 11 16.59 1.92 -5.98
N LEU A 12 16.16 1.24 -4.92
CA LEU A 12 16.37 1.66 -3.53
C LEU A 12 17.58 0.96 -2.85
N CYS A 13 18.32 0.09 -3.54
CA CYS A 13 19.45 -0.68 -2.97
C CYS A 13 20.84 -0.02 -3.05
N CYS A 14 20.98 1.26 -3.43
CA CYS A 14 22.30 1.83 -3.79
C CYS A 14 23.04 2.61 -2.68
N VAL A 15 22.90 2.27 -1.39
CA VAL A 15 23.86 2.76 -0.38
C VAL A 15 24.34 1.60 0.50
N GLY A 16 25.55 1.12 0.22
CA GLY A 16 26.45 0.60 1.26
C GLY A 16 26.60 -0.92 1.41
N ILE A 17 27.06 -1.65 0.39
CA ILE A 17 27.70 -2.97 0.62
C ILE A 17 29.20 -2.74 0.85
N VAL A 18 29.68 -2.81 2.11
CA VAL A 18 31.08 -3.14 2.45
C VAL A 18 31.18 -3.84 3.82
N LEU A 19 31.42 -5.16 3.77
CA LEU A 19 32.30 -6.00 4.61
C LEU A 19 32.25 -6.01 6.18
N SER A 20 31.99 -7.25 6.64
CA SER A 20 32.67 -8.06 7.68
C SER A 20 32.32 -7.94 9.18
N ALA A 21 31.57 -8.95 9.64
CA ALA A 21 31.91 -9.99 10.64
C ALA A 21 32.43 -9.64 12.06
N VAL A 22 31.87 -10.42 13.00
CA VAL A 22 32.32 -10.82 14.36
C VAL A 22 31.73 -10.02 15.53
N GLY A 23 30.96 -10.72 16.39
CA GLY A 23 30.66 -10.25 17.75
C GLY A 23 29.40 -10.83 18.41
N LEU A 24 29.26 -12.16 18.49
CA LEU A 24 28.16 -12.81 19.21
C LEU A 24 28.40 -12.70 20.73
N GLN A 25 27.73 -11.74 21.41
CA GLN A 25 27.28 -11.74 22.83
C GLN A 25 27.02 -10.33 23.42
N VAL A 26 27.20 -9.25 22.64
CA VAL A 26 26.71 -7.88 22.99
C VAL A 26 25.33 -7.58 22.33
N ALA A 27 24.80 -8.58 21.63
CA ALA A 27 23.74 -8.42 20.64
C ALA A 27 22.42 -7.81 21.16
N ASP A 28 22.04 -7.99 22.42
CA ASP A 28 20.75 -7.47 22.91
C ASP A 28 20.81 -5.98 23.28
N LEU A 29 21.93 -5.50 23.84
CA LEU A 29 22.06 -4.07 24.17
C LEU A 29 22.34 -3.24 22.91
N ASP A 30 23.13 -3.78 21.98
CA ASP A 30 23.41 -3.14 20.70
C ASP A 30 22.18 -3.17 19.78
N LYS A 31 21.37 -4.24 19.79
CA LYS A 31 20.06 -4.25 19.10
C LYS A 31 19.08 -3.24 19.68
N PHE A 32 19.04 -3.08 21.00
CA PHE A 32 18.18 -2.07 21.64
C PHE A 32 18.58 -0.64 21.25
N LYS A 33 19.88 -0.32 21.27
CA LYS A 33 20.39 0.99 20.83
C LYS A 33 20.23 1.22 19.32
N ALA A 34 20.46 0.19 18.52
CA ALA A 34 20.15 0.23 17.09
C ALA A 34 18.66 0.51 16.86
N SER A 35 17.76 -0.07 17.66
CA SER A 35 16.32 0.19 17.59
C SER A 35 15.99 1.67 17.86
N GLU A 36 16.52 2.28 18.91
CA GLU A 36 16.29 3.72 19.20
C GLU A 36 16.85 4.63 18.10
N LYS A 37 18.03 4.31 17.57
CA LYS A 37 18.66 5.05 16.46
C LYS A 37 17.85 4.93 15.17
N ILE A 38 17.35 3.75 14.86
CA ILE A 38 16.49 3.50 13.72
C ILE A 38 15.20 4.30 13.86
N GLU A 39 14.54 4.29 15.02
CA GLU A 39 13.33 5.08 15.24
C GLU A 39 13.59 6.58 15.03
N LYS A 40 14.67 7.10 15.59
CA LYS A 40 15.09 8.49 15.35
C LYS A 40 15.35 8.77 13.87
N LEU A 41 15.95 7.83 13.15
CA LEU A 41 16.16 7.95 11.71
C LEU A 41 14.84 8.00 10.95
N LEU A 42 13.88 7.12 11.27
CA LEU A 42 12.56 7.08 10.64
C LEU A 42 11.79 8.39 10.87
N ASP A 43 11.91 8.98 12.06
CA ASP A 43 11.37 10.30 12.37
C ASP A 43 12.01 11.39 11.50
N LEU A 44 13.35 11.40 11.39
CA LEU A 44 14.07 12.38 10.58
C LEU A 44 13.72 12.31 9.09
N ILE A 45 13.37 11.13 8.58
CA ILE A 45 12.94 10.95 7.18
C ILE A 45 11.43 11.01 6.99
N HIS A 46 10.67 11.34 8.04
CA HIS A 46 9.21 11.54 8.02
C HIS A 46 8.40 10.31 7.58
N ILE A 47 8.77 9.09 7.99
CA ILE A 47 8.03 7.88 7.59
C ILE A 47 6.59 7.89 8.09
N SER A 48 6.34 8.21 9.36
CA SER A 48 4.96 8.19 9.87
C SER A 48 4.05 9.19 9.15
N GLU A 49 4.60 10.34 8.73
CA GLU A 49 3.83 11.30 7.91
C GLU A 49 3.60 10.79 6.49
N LEU A 50 4.61 10.13 5.89
CA LEU A 50 4.49 9.50 4.57
C LEU A 50 3.40 8.42 4.58
N GLU A 51 3.38 7.57 5.61
CA GLU A 51 2.38 6.52 5.77
C GLU A 51 0.99 7.11 5.95
N ALA A 52 0.81 8.07 6.85
CA ALA A 52 -0.49 8.72 7.04
C ALA A 52 -1.03 9.39 5.77
N GLU A 53 -0.18 10.07 5.01
CA GLU A 53 -0.57 10.70 3.74
C GLU A 53 -0.86 9.64 2.65
N SER A 54 -0.09 8.56 2.61
CA SER A 54 -0.29 7.42 1.70
C SER A 54 -1.61 6.69 1.98
N ASP A 55 -1.93 6.46 3.25
CA ASP A 55 -3.17 5.81 3.68
C ASP A 55 -4.38 6.68 3.37
N ALA A 56 -4.31 7.98 3.66
CA ALA A 56 -5.36 8.93 3.33
C ALA A 56 -5.62 8.99 1.82
N LEU A 57 -4.55 8.98 1.01
CA LEU A 57 -4.64 8.94 -0.44
C LEU A 57 -5.30 7.64 -0.92
N THR A 58 -4.85 6.49 -0.40
CA THR A 58 -5.38 5.18 -0.74
C THR A 58 -6.87 5.07 -0.40
N GLN A 59 -7.26 5.51 0.80
CA GLN A 59 -8.66 5.51 1.23
C GLN A 59 -9.52 6.38 0.33
N LYS A 60 -9.04 7.57 -0.06
CA LYS A 60 -9.73 8.45 -1.00
C LYS A 60 -9.98 7.76 -2.35
N TYR A 61 -8.97 7.12 -2.94
CA TYR A 61 -9.13 6.42 -4.22
C TYR A 61 -10.09 5.23 -4.12
N ILE A 62 -10.05 4.48 -3.01
CA ILE A 62 -11.00 3.39 -2.76
C ILE A 62 -12.42 3.93 -2.69
N ASP A 63 -12.65 5.05 -2.01
CA ASP A 63 -13.98 5.63 -1.87
C ASP A 63 -14.51 6.20 -3.19
N GLU A 64 -13.66 6.88 -3.97
CA GLU A 64 -14.00 7.35 -5.32
C GLU A 64 -14.38 6.16 -6.23
N TYR A 65 -13.60 5.07 -6.16
CA TYR A 65 -13.87 3.87 -6.95
C TYR A 65 -15.16 3.15 -6.52
N LYS A 66 -15.44 3.08 -5.22
CA LYS A 66 -16.72 2.56 -4.70
C LYS A 66 -17.91 3.35 -5.22
N GLN A 67 -17.80 4.68 -5.25
CA GLN A 67 -18.85 5.54 -5.80
C GLN A 67 -19.06 5.31 -7.29
N GLU A 68 -17.99 5.13 -8.06
CA GLU A 68 -18.06 4.82 -9.49
C GLU A 68 -18.80 3.50 -9.74
N VAL A 69 -18.39 2.42 -9.05
CA VAL A 69 -19.04 1.10 -9.13
C VAL A 69 -20.52 1.18 -8.72
N ALA A 70 -20.84 1.89 -7.64
CA ALA A 70 -22.23 2.10 -7.21
C ALA A 70 -23.06 2.83 -8.29
N GLY A 71 -22.46 3.81 -8.97
CA GLY A 71 -23.07 4.51 -10.11
C GLY A 71 -23.41 3.56 -11.26
N TYR A 72 -22.47 2.70 -11.66
CA TYR A 72 -22.69 1.70 -12.70
C TYR A 72 -23.77 0.68 -12.31
N ILE A 73 -23.81 0.23 -11.05
CA ILE A 73 -24.84 -0.70 -10.56
C ILE A 73 -26.22 -0.03 -10.61
N LYS A 74 -26.34 1.21 -10.15
CA LYS A 74 -27.60 1.96 -10.22
C LYS A 74 -28.08 2.15 -11.66
N ALA A 75 -27.16 2.39 -12.59
CA ALA A 75 -27.49 2.53 -14.01
C ALA A 75 -27.92 1.20 -14.66
N ALA A 76 -27.28 0.08 -14.27
CA ALA A 76 -27.60 -1.25 -14.77
C ALA A 76 -28.90 -1.83 -14.18
N PHE A 77 -29.24 -1.45 -12.94
CA PHE A 77 -30.40 -1.95 -12.20
C PHE A 77 -31.24 -0.81 -11.60
N PRO A 78 -31.81 0.09 -12.42
CA PRO A 78 -32.51 1.29 -11.94
C PRO A 78 -33.74 0.98 -11.08
N ASP A 79 -34.39 -0.17 -11.34
CA ASP A 79 -35.62 -0.60 -10.65
C ASP A 79 -35.36 -1.64 -9.56
N ALA A 80 -34.10 -1.86 -9.15
CA ALA A 80 -33.79 -2.81 -8.09
C ALA A 80 -34.38 -2.39 -6.75
N ALA A 81 -35.34 -3.17 -6.26
CA ALA A 81 -36.00 -2.98 -4.97
C ALA A 81 -36.12 -4.29 -4.20
N GLY A 82 -36.45 -4.20 -2.90
CA GLY A 82 -36.72 -5.35 -2.04
C GLY A 82 -35.58 -6.38 -2.03
N GLU A 83 -35.94 -7.64 -2.28
CA GLU A 83 -34.98 -8.76 -2.24
C GLU A 83 -33.90 -8.68 -3.31
N THR A 84 -34.21 -8.14 -4.50
CA THR A 84 -33.22 -7.95 -5.56
C THR A 84 -32.14 -6.97 -5.14
N LYS A 85 -32.54 -5.83 -4.55
CA LYS A 85 -31.59 -4.84 -4.02
C LYS A 85 -30.73 -5.45 -2.91
N ARG A 86 -31.35 -6.14 -1.96
CA ARG A 86 -30.63 -6.79 -0.85
C ARG A 86 -29.57 -7.78 -1.34
N LYS A 87 -29.87 -8.57 -2.37
CA LYS A 87 -28.90 -9.52 -2.96
C LYS A 87 -27.80 -8.83 -3.75
N ILE A 88 -28.10 -7.75 -4.48
CA ILE A 88 -27.10 -6.90 -5.14
C ILE A 88 -26.13 -6.36 -4.09
N ASP A 89 -26.65 -5.72 -3.03
CA ASP A 89 -25.84 -5.13 -1.97
C ASP A 89 -24.94 -6.19 -1.31
N ALA A 90 -25.47 -7.39 -1.05
CA ALA A 90 -24.68 -8.49 -0.49
C ALA A 90 -23.55 -8.96 -1.41
N HIS A 91 -23.77 -9.04 -2.73
CA HIS A 91 -22.72 -9.42 -3.69
C HIS A 91 -21.65 -8.34 -3.84
N VAL A 92 -22.05 -7.07 -3.77
CA VAL A 92 -21.13 -5.95 -3.78
C VAL A 92 -20.24 -5.95 -2.54
N GLU A 93 -20.81 -6.24 -1.36
CA GLU A 93 -20.03 -6.33 -0.13
C GLU A 93 -18.99 -7.46 -0.19
N VAL A 94 -19.38 -8.64 -0.66
CA VAL A 94 -18.46 -9.78 -0.87
C VAL A 94 -17.35 -9.41 -1.85
N PHE A 95 -17.68 -8.68 -2.93
CA PHE A 95 -16.68 -8.20 -3.88
C PHE A 95 -15.65 -7.28 -3.23
N TRP A 96 -16.08 -6.35 -2.37
CA TRP A 96 -15.15 -5.46 -1.67
C TRP A 96 -14.30 -6.19 -0.64
N GLU A 97 -14.87 -7.20 0.03
CA GLU A 97 -14.13 -8.05 0.95
C GLU A 97 -13.06 -8.91 0.23
N ASP A 98 -13.39 -9.51 -0.92
CA ASP A 98 -12.44 -10.22 -1.77
C ASP A 98 -11.32 -9.30 -2.25
N LEU A 99 -11.67 -8.09 -2.71
CA LEU A 99 -10.70 -7.10 -3.17
C LEU A 99 -9.74 -6.73 -2.04
N ARG A 100 -10.25 -6.43 -0.84
CA ARG A 100 -9.46 -6.14 0.36
C ARG A 100 -8.52 -7.28 0.72
N THR A 101 -9.04 -8.51 0.77
CA THR A 101 -8.26 -9.70 1.10
C THR A 101 -7.16 -9.94 0.08
N SER A 102 -7.45 -9.73 -1.21
CA SER A 102 -6.48 -9.95 -2.30
C SER A 102 -5.37 -8.91 -2.37
N MET A 103 -5.58 -7.72 -1.79
CA MET A 103 -4.51 -6.73 -1.62
C MET A 103 -3.54 -7.14 -0.50
N GLY A 104 -3.99 -8.00 0.42
CA GLY A 104 -3.19 -8.53 1.53
C GLY A 104 -2.95 -7.52 2.65
N GLU A 105 -2.47 -8.02 3.79
CA GLU A 105 -1.88 -7.20 4.84
C GLU A 105 -0.40 -7.03 4.51
N ILE A 106 -0.05 -5.91 3.89
CA ILE A 106 1.34 -5.50 3.74
C ILE A 106 1.69 -4.77 5.04
N GLY A 107 2.77 -5.18 5.72
CA GLY A 107 3.24 -4.49 6.92
C GLY A 107 3.53 -3.01 6.63
N THR A 108 3.70 -2.21 7.69
CA THR A 108 3.97 -0.78 7.49
C THR A 108 5.33 -0.59 6.81
N ILE A 109 5.47 0.48 6.03
CA ILE A 109 6.76 0.84 5.42
C ILE A 109 7.79 1.07 6.53
N GLY A 110 7.35 1.64 7.66
CA GLY A 110 8.12 1.81 8.89
C GLY A 110 8.69 0.48 9.38
N ASP A 111 7.87 -0.55 9.55
CA ASP A 111 8.34 -1.87 10.02
C ASP A 111 9.36 -2.47 9.06
N HIS A 112 9.08 -2.43 7.75
CA HIS A 112 10.01 -2.92 6.74
C HIS A 112 11.34 -2.14 6.71
N LEU A 113 11.30 -0.83 6.94
CA LEU A 113 12.51 -0.01 7.07
C LEU A 113 13.24 -0.28 8.37
N LYS A 114 12.54 -0.53 9.48
CA LYS A 114 13.18 -0.92 10.75
C LYS A 114 14.01 -2.18 10.56
N ASP A 115 13.41 -3.21 9.98
CA ASP A 115 14.09 -4.47 9.69
C ASP A 115 15.26 -4.26 8.73
N ALA A 116 15.05 -3.53 7.63
CA ALA A 116 16.10 -3.29 6.64
C ALA A 116 17.31 -2.53 7.22
N TYR A 117 17.08 -1.50 8.04
CA TYR A 117 18.17 -0.77 8.69
C TYR A 117 18.88 -1.62 9.74
N ALA A 118 18.14 -2.39 10.54
CA ALA A 118 18.72 -3.28 11.55
C ALA A 118 19.58 -4.39 10.94
N GLU A 119 19.21 -4.90 9.76
CA GLU A 119 19.96 -5.93 9.05
C GLU A 119 21.17 -5.38 8.27
N SER A 120 21.09 -4.14 7.80
CA SER A 120 22.04 -3.61 6.80
C SER A 120 23.06 -2.61 7.34
N PHE A 121 22.82 -1.99 8.50
CA PHE A 121 23.67 -0.91 9.03
C PHE A 121 24.18 -1.24 10.42
N SER A 122 25.46 -0.97 10.65
CA SER A 122 26.05 -0.95 11.99
C SER A 122 25.61 0.30 12.78
N GLU A 123 25.83 0.28 14.09
CA GLU A 123 25.46 1.38 14.98
C GLU A 123 26.15 2.71 14.63
N ASP A 124 27.41 2.65 14.19
CA ASP A 124 28.21 3.81 13.77
C ASP A 124 27.76 4.35 12.41
N GLU A 125 27.36 3.47 11.49
CA GLU A 125 26.80 3.89 10.20
C GLU A 125 25.44 4.55 10.39
N LEU A 126 24.59 4.03 11.29
CA LEU A 126 23.33 4.66 11.67
C LEU A 126 23.57 6.07 12.24
N ASP A 127 24.60 6.27 13.07
CA ASP A 127 24.96 7.61 13.55
C ASP A 127 25.36 8.55 12.41
N GLY A 128 26.11 8.06 11.42
CA GLY A 128 26.46 8.82 10.22
C GLY A 128 25.23 9.24 9.39
N VAL A 129 24.29 8.32 9.20
CA VAL A 129 23.04 8.58 8.47
C VAL A 129 22.15 9.58 9.24
N ILE A 130 22.01 9.40 10.55
CA ILE A 130 21.29 10.33 11.44
C ILE A 130 21.94 11.72 11.40
N ALA A 131 23.26 11.80 11.46
CA ALA A 131 23.99 13.07 11.39
C ALA A 131 23.71 13.80 10.07
N TYR A 132 23.71 13.07 8.94
CA TYR A 132 23.34 13.64 7.64
C TYR A 132 21.91 14.19 7.63
N TYR A 133 20.91 13.39 8.02
CA TYR A 133 19.51 13.82 8.00
C TYR A 133 19.19 14.92 9.02
N SER A 134 20.04 15.09 10.03
CA SER A 134 19.98 16.22 10.97
C SER A 134 20.48 17.55 10.38
N THR A 135 21.17 17.54 9.23
CA THR A 135 21.63 18.77 8.56
C THR A 135 20.49 19.46 7.76
N PRO A 136 20.62 20.76 7.44
CA PRO A 136 19.65 21.43 6.56
C PRO A 136 19.52 20.81 5.16
N VAL A 137 20.58 20.19 4.65
CA VAL A 137 20.56 19.49 3.35
C VAL A 137 19.83 18.16 3.50
N GLY A 138 20.15 17.38 4.52
CA GLY A 138 19.48 16.11 4.79
C GLY A 138 17.98 16.28 5.05
N ALA A 139 17.58 17.29 5.82
CA ALA A 139 16.16 17.60 6.03
C ALA A 139 15.43 17.99 4.73
N LYS A 140 16.10 18.69 3.80
CA LYS A 140 15.53 19.00 2.47
C LYS A 140 15.42 17.75 1.59
N ASP A 141 16.41 16.88 1.64
CA ASP A 141 16.43 15.61 0.93
C ASP A 141 15.30 14.69 1.43
N ALA A 142 15.13 14.53 2.74
CA ALA A 142 14.01 13.79 3.34
C ALA A 142 12.65 14.28 2.86
N LYS A 143 12.40 15.60 2.93
CA LYS A 143 11.14 16.20 2.45
C LYS A 143 10.90 16.00 0.95
N MET A 144 11.97 16.10 0.15
CA MET A 144 11.90 15.88 -1.29
C MET A 144 11.58 14.41 -1.61
N LYS A 145 12.23 13.45 -0.95
CA LYS A 145 11.95 12.01 -1.08
C LYS A 145 10.52 11.67 -0.66
N LYS A 146 10.05 12.17 0.48
CA LYS A 146 8.65 12.02 0.92
C LYS A 146 7.69 12.51 -0.16
N ARG A 147 7.88 13.72 -0.69
CA ARG A 147 7.01 14.27 -1.75
C ARG A 147 7.00 13.39 -2.99
N VAL A 148 8.17 12.94 -3.44
CA VAL A 148 8.27 12.06 -4.62
C VAL A 148 7.59 10.72 -4.38
N ALA A 149 7.70 10.15 -3.17
CA ALA A 149 7.01 8.91 -2.81
C ALA A 149 5.48 9.07 -2.86
N ILE A 150 4.94 10.18 -2.35
CA ILE A 150 3.50 10.50 -2.43
C ILE A 150 3.05 10.71 -3.89
N GLU A 151 3.81 11.47 -4.68
CA GLU A 151 3.51 11.68 -6.11
C GLU A 151 3.52 10.36 -6.89
N TYR A 152 4.48 9.49 -6.61
CA TYR A 152 4.55 8.17 -7.21
C TYR A 152 3.36 7.29 -6.82
N ASN A 153 2.99 7.28 -5.53
CA ASN A 153 1.80 6.56 -5.06
C ASN A 153 0.54 7.06 -5.77
N ARG A 154 0.37 8.38 -5.91
CA ARG A 154 -0.74 8.96 -6.68
C ARG A 154 -0.81 8.44 -8.11
N LEU A 155 0.31 8.44 -8.84
CA LEU A 155 0.37 7.94 -10.20
C LEU A 155 0.09 6.43 -10.29
N TRP A 156 0.47 5.68 -9.27
CA TRP A 156 0.18 4.25 -9.18
C TRP A 156 -1.31 4.00 -8.92
N MET A 157 -1.92 4.77 -8.01
CA MET A 157 -3.36 4.71 -7.73
C MET A 157 -4.22 5.16 -8.92
N ASP A 158 -3.78 6.14 -9.71
CA ASP A 158 -4.44 6.50 -10.96
C ASP A 158 -4.48 5.31 -11.96
N ARG A 159 -3.48 4.41 -11.90
CA ARG A 159 -3.46 3.18 -12.70
C ARG A 159 -4.17 2.01 -12.04
N PHE A 160 -4.40 2.04 -10.73
CA PHE A 160 -5.04 0.99 -9.97
C PHE A 160 -6.42 0.64 -10.56
N THR A 161 -7.22 1.64 -10.92
CA THR A 161 -8.55 1.45 -11.55
C THR A 161 -8.52 0.53 -12.78
N SER A 162 -7.48 0.66 -13.62
CA SER A 162 -7.31 -0.18 -14.81
C SER A 162 -6.99 -1.65 -14.51
N GLN A 163 -6.33 -1.93 -13.38
CA GLN A 163 -5.93 -3.29 -13.01
C GLN A 163 -7.12 -4.12 -12.51
N TYR A 164 -8.10 -3.48 -11.87
CA TYR A 164 -9.26 -4.15 -11.29
C TYR A 164 -10.51 -4.11 -12.18
N GLN A 165 -10.42 -3.51 -13.37
CA GLN A 165 -11.50 -3.46 -14.34
C GLN A 165 -12.08 -4.85 -14.65
N SER A 166 -11.22 -5.86 -14.85
CA SER A 166 -11.66 -7.23 -15.11
C SER A 166 -12.47 -7.85 -13.96
N ARG A 167 -12.17 -7.48 -12.72
CA ARG A 167 -12.92 -7.94 -11.54
C ARG A 167 -14.29 -7.26 -11.43
N VAL A 168 -14.35 -5.96 -11.75
CA VAL A 168 -15.63 -5.23 -11.85
C VAL A 168 -16.51 -5.81 -12.95
N GLU A 169 -15.93 -6.15 -14.12
CA GLU A 169 -16.68 -6.84 -15.19
C GLU A 169 -17.23 -8.20 -14.72
N ALA A 170 -16.48 -8.95 -13.91
CA ALA A 170 -16.93 -10.21 -13.34
C ALA A 170 -18.08 -10.02 -12.33
N LEU A 171 -18.03 -8.96 -11.51
CA LEU A 171 -19.14 -8.55 -10.64
C LEU A 171 -20.40 -8.28 -11.48
N PHE A 172 -20.32 -7.47 -12.54
CA PHE A 172 -21.46 -7.17 -13.40
C PHE A 172 -22.06 -8.41 -14.06
N LYS A 173 -21.23 -9.34 -14.55
CA LYS A 173 -21.70 -10.62 -15.10
C LYS A 173 -22.48 -11.45 -14.06
N THR A 174 -22.00 -11.45 -12.82
CA THR A 174 -22.64 -12.18 -11.71
C THR A 174 -23.99 -11.54 -11.36
N LEU A 175 -24.03 -10.22 -11.22
CA LEU A 175 -25.26 -9.47 -10.94
C LEU A 175 -26.29 -9.64 -12.06
N ALA A 176 -25.88 -9.61 -13.33
CA ALA A 176 -26.77 -9.82 -14.47
C ALA A 176 -27.37 -11.24 -14.50
N LYS A 177 -26.57 -12.26 -14.18
CA LYS A 177 -27.06 -13.65 -14.08
C LYS A 177 -28.08 -13.78 -12.95
N MET A 178 -27.80 -13.21 -11.79
CA MET A 178 -28.70 -13.22 -10.63
C MET A 178 -30.02 -12.52 -10.93
N ALA A 179 -30.00 -11.34 -11.54
CA ALA A 179 -31.22 -10.61 -11.91
C ALA A 179 -32.12 -11.43 -12.85
N LYS A 180 -31.52 -12.14 -13.82
CA LYS A 180 -32.23 -13.04 -14.73
C LYS A 180 -32.85 -14.24 -14.01
N GLU A 181 -32.19 -14.78 -12.99
CA GLU A 181 -32.70 -15.92 -12.20
C GLU A 181 -33.87 -15.51 -11.29
N ILE A 182 -33.80 -14.33 -10.67
CA ILE A 182 -34.89 -13.79 -9.84
C ILE A 182 -36.12 -13.48 -10.72
N GLY A 183 -35.94 -12.88 -11.89
CA GLY A 183 -37.03 -12.61 -12.83
C GLY A 183 -37.75 -13.86 -13.34
N LYS A 184 -37.09 -15.03 -13.32
CA LYS A 184 -37.70 -16.33 -13.65
C LYS A 184 -38.44 -16.99 -12.49
N GLN A 185 -38.15 -16.61 -11.24
CA GLN A 185 -38.81 -17.17 -10.06
C GLN A 185 -40.09 -16.41 -9.68
N GLY A 186 -40.32 -15.23 -10.24
CA GLY A 186 -41.51 -14.41 -10.02
C GLY A 186 -42.51 -14.38 -11.20
N ALA A 187 -42.27 -15.15 -12.26
CA ALA A 187 -43.15 -15.33 -13.41
C ALA A 187 -43.72 -16.75 -13.41
#